data_AF-A0A2S5EKK7-F1
#
_entry.id   AF-A0A2S5EKK7-F1
#
_cell.length_a   1.000
_cell.length_b   1.000
_cell.length_c   1.000
_cell.angle_alpha   90.00
_cell.angle_beta   90.00
_cell.angle_gamma   90.00
#
_symmetry.space_group_name_H-M   'P 1'
#
loop_
_entity.id
_entity.type
_entity.pdbx_description
1 polymer ?
#
loop_
_entity_poly.entity_id
_entity_poly.type
_entity_poly.pdbx_seq_one_letter_code
_entity_poly.pdbx_strand_id
1 'polypeptide(L)'
;HNLYLVGDFDLIIQGSVQNATEINFKSLEITKISNILMLLNQKVRKVPNSNSIILFGKDELSSEILDFFNFLDDNAGKNKVITYSSSHKISKNLYDYLICLEKNYGDSPLKSKDAIGFLESNFSLLTDLEKVEFYEVLDINEADVNFKENINNYYLIKKDEEYRVLVTSTFNLENLTVEEKTKNVSNLKTNLGVSYQFDSNEIISSISLQFNKSYFKISSNFNNNFKFTYKTTLNDRVRIGAILKNKEDLINVSFLLDDYENFNNFGLYGILQVNSQIEDLNSILVDINELSYDLMAAKIYSIGEKQTSEFSLYPGFGLSISKEDQASIYLNFGSQYAFPFQKSKVLLSYLFHKHLHTISLSAEF
;
A
#
# COMPACT_ATOMS: atom_id res chain seq x y z
N HIS A 1 25.59 8.41 -28.11
CA HIS A 1 24.24 8.73 -28.62
C HIS A 1 23.24 8.25 -27.59
N ASN A 2 22.86 9.11 -26.65
CA ASN A 2 21.84 8.79 -25.65
C ASN A 2 20.50 9.24 -26.23
N LEU A 3 19.68 8.26 -26.62
CA LEU A 3 18.33 8.50 -27.11
C LEU A 3 17.44 8.77 -25.89
N TYR A 4 17.02 10.01 -25.69
CA TYR A 4 15.98 10.34 -24.73
C TYR A 4 14.64 10.33 -25.47
N LEU A 5 13.75 9.41 -25.08
CA LEU A 5 12.34 9.44 -25.45
C LEU A 5 11.67 10.52 -24.61
N VAL A 6 11.59 11.74 -25.14
CA VAL A 6 10.72 12.79 -24.61
C VAL A 6 9.36 12.61 -25.28
N GLY A 7 8.52 11.78 -24.67
CA GLY A 7 7.10 11.70 -24.99
C GLY A 7 6.33 12.65 -24.08
N ASP A 8 5.47 13.48 -24.66
CA ASP A 8 4.52 14.31 -23.92
C ASP A 8 3.39 13.41 -23.41
N PHE A 9 3.64 12.71 -22.29
CA PHE A 9 2.70 11.76 -21.69
C PHE A 9 1.41 12.45 -21.19
N ASP A 10 1.46 13.76 -20.94
CA ASP A 10 0.31 14.53 -20.47
C ASP A 10 -0.76 14.72 -21.56
N LEU A 11 -0.37 14.79 -22.83
CA LEU A 11 -1.31 14.87 -23.97
C LEU A 11 -2.05 13.55 -24.22
N ILE A 12 -1.41 12.40 -23.97
CA ILE A 12 -2.07 11.08 -24.04
C ILE A 12 -3.04 10.92 -22.87
N ILE A 13 -2.65 11.34 -21.66
CA ILE A 13 -3.49 11.22 -20.46
C ILE A 13 -4.72 12.14 -20.57
N GLN A 14 -4.59 13.39 -21.00
CA GLN A 14 -5.73 14.31 -21.11
C GLN A 14 -6.78 13.89 -22.15
N GLY A 15 -6.37 13.29 -23.27
CA GLY A 15 -7.30 12.69 -24.24
C GLY A 15 -7.95 11.39 -23.76
N SER A 16 -7.23 10.59 -22.96
CA SER A 16 -7.69 9.29 -22.45
C SER A 16 -8.68 9.41 -21.28
N VAL A 17 -8.58 10.46 -20.46
CA VAL A 17 -9.42 10.66 -19.27
C VAL A 17 -10.88 10.97 -19.62
N GLN A 18 -11.18 11.57 -20.78
CA GLN A 18 -12.57 11.86 -21.18
C GLN A 18 -13.38 10.60 -21.56
N ASN A 19 -12.70 9.51 -21.92
CA ASN A 19 -13.31 8.23 -22.31
C ASN A 19 -12.86 7.10 -21.39
N ALA A 20 -12.69 7.38 -20.10
CA ALA A 20 -12.34 6.39 -19.11
C ALA A 20 -13.48 6.19 -18.09
N THR A 21 -13.71 4.94 -17.70
CA THR A 21 -14.66 4.56 -16.66
C THR A 21 -13.89 3.90 -15.52
N GLU A 22 -14.02 4.43 -14.31
CA GLU A 22 -13.52 3.74 -13.13
C GLU A 22 -14.56 2.72 -12.64
N ILE A 23 -14.14 1.46 -12.47
CA ILE A 23 -14.95 0.37 -11.96
C ILE A 23 -14.42 0.04 -10.56
N ASN A 24 -15.27 0.21 -9.55
CA ASN A 24 -14.96 -0.11 -8.16
C ASN A 24 -15.57 -1.45 -7.79
N PHE A 25 -14.72 -2.44 -7.48
CA PHE A 25 -15.16 -3.79 -7.16
C PHE A 25 -15.54 -3.93 -5.70
N LYS A 26 -16.75 -4.44 -5.44
CA LYS A 26 -17.27 -4.66 -4.08
C LYS A 26 -16.96 -6.06 -3.58
N SER A 27 -17.09 -7.06 -4.44
CA SER A 27 -17.05 -8.47 -4.07
C SER A 27 -15.86 -9.19 -4.70
N LEU A 28 -15.33 -8.69 -5.81
CA LEU A 28 -14.18 -9.26 -6.53
C LEU A 28 -12.84 -8.78 -5.96
N GLU A 29 -11.93 -9.68 -5.62
CA GLU A 29 -10.54 -9.32 -5.27
C GLU A 29 -9.69 -9.17 -6.53
N ILE A 30 -9.37 -7.94 -6.92
CA ILE A 30 -8.68 -7.62 -8.17
C ILE A 30 -7.30 -8.31 -8.34
N THR A 31 -6.63 -8.65 -7.23
CA THR A 31 -5.35 -9.37 -7.23
C THR A 31 -5.47 -10.78 -7.78
N LYS A 32 -6.62 -11.44 -7.55
CA LYS A 32 -6.89 -12.83 -7.95
C LYS A 32 -7.17 -13.01 -9.43
N ILE A 33 -7.41 -11.91 -10.14
CA ILE A 33 -7.61 -11.85 -11.61
C ILE A 33 -6.44 -11.14 -12.32
N SER A 34 -5.28 -11.01 -11.66
CA SER A 34 -4.10 -10.32 -12.21
C SER A 34 -3.62 -10.88 -13.55
N ASN A 35 -3.78 -12.19 -13.76
CA ASN A 35 -3.48 -12.86 -15.02
C ASN A 35 -4.33 -12.37 -16.19
N ILE A 36 -5.61 -12.02 -15.97
CA ILE A 36 -6.47 -11.42 -17.01
C ILE A 36 -6.14 -9.95 -17.21
N LEU A 37 -5.90 -9.22 -16.12
CA LEU A 37 -5.57 -7.80 -16.20
C LEU A 37 -4.32 -7.55 -17.05
N MET A 38 -3.36 -8.47 -17.01
CA MET A 38 -2.20 -8.45 -17.91
C MET A 38 -2.60 -8.53 -19.38
N LEU A 39 -3.56 -9.39 -19.74
CA LEU A 39 -4.03 -9.57 -21.13
C LEU A 39 -4.82 -8.35 -21.61
N LEU A 40 -5.48 -7.64 -20.70
CA LEU A 40 -6.33 -6.49 -20.99
C LEU A 40 -5.61 -5.14 -20.86
N ASN A 41 -4.30 -5.12 -20.64
CA ASN A 41 -3.57 -3.90 -20.25
C ASN A 41 -3.57 -2.75 -21.28
N GLN A 42 -3.98 -3.04 -22.52
CA GLN A 42 -4.22 -2.04 -23.57
C GLN A 42 -5.46 -1.19 -23.32
N LYS A 43 -6.46 -1.78 -22.65
CA LYS A 43 -7.78 -1.17 -22.37
C LYS A 43 -8.03 -0.98 -20.88
N VAL A 44 -7.30 -1.67 -20.00
CA VAL A 44 -7.56 -1.71 -18.56
C VAL A 44 -6.29 -1.37 -17.80
N ARG A 45 -6.39 -0.48 -16.82
CA ARG A 45 -5.30 -0.23 -15.85
C ARG A 45 -5.81 -0.43 -14.44
N LYS A 46 -5.05 -1.18 -13.64
CA LYS A 46 -5.29 -1.26 -12.20
C LYS A 46 -4.97 0.08 -11.55
N VAL A 47 -5.85 0.56 -10.68
CA VAL A 47 -5.59 1.72 -9.84
C VAL A 47 -4.68 1.28 -8.67
N PRO A 48 -3.53 1.94 -8.45
CA PRO A 48 -2.63 1.58 -7.36
C PRO A 48 -3.31 1.69 -5.99
N ASN A 49 -3.08 0.72 -5.12
CA ASN A 49 -3.58 0.69 -3.73
C ASN A 49 -5.12 0.73 -3.57
N SER A 50 -5.87 0.41 -4.62
CA SER A 50 -7.33 0.25 -4.55
C SER A 50 -7.78 -1.11 -5.10
N ASN A 51 -9.05 -1.43 -4.86
CA ASN A 51 -9.76 -2.54 -5.50
C ASN A 51 -10.55 -2.02 -6.71
N SER A 52 -9.91 -1.20 -7.56
CA SER A 52 -10.54 -0.61 -8.75
C SER A 52 -9.66 -0.70 -9.99
N ILE A 53 -10.31 -0.63 -11.16
CA ILE A 53 -9.65 -0.46 -12.46
C ILE A 53 -10.17 0.79 -13.16
N ILE A 54 -9.36 1.31 -14.06
CA ILE A 54 -9.76 2.25 -15.09
C ILE A 54 -9.85 1.50 -16.40
N LEU A 55 -11.05 1.48 -16.99
CA LEU A 55 -11.32 0.99 -18.34
C LEU A 55 -11.31 2.16 -19.31
N PHE A 56 -10.53 2.06 -20.40
CA PHE A 56 -10.39 3.07 -21.44
C PHE A 56 -11.19 2.70 -22.68
N GLY A 57 -11.98 3.65 -23.18
CA GLY A 57 -12.81 3.50 -24.36
C GLY A 57 -14.30 3.38 -24.03
N LYS A 58 -15.12 3.57 -25.07
CA LYS A 58 -16.58 3.39 -25.07
C LYS A 58 -17.03 2.60 -26.31
N ASP A 59 -16.09 1.88 -26.93
CA ASP A 59 -16.37 0.99 -28.06
C ASP A 59 -16.94 -0.35 -27.58
N GLU A 60 -17.40 -1.17 -28.52
CA GLU A 60 -17.99 -2.49 -28.26
C GLU A 60 -17.07 -3.37 -27.41
N LEU A 61 -15.78 -3.41 -27.73
CA LEU A 61 -14.77 -4.14 -26.95
C LEU A 61 -14.70 -3.65 -25.50
N SER A 62 -14.75 -2.33 -25.26
CA SER A 62 -14.80 -1.80 -23.89
C SER A 62 -16.09 -2.20 -23.18
N SER A 63 -17.22 -2.26 -23.88
CA SER A 63 -18.49 -2.74 -23.32
C SER A 63 -18.40 -4.21 -22.92
N GLU A 64 -17.85 -5.09 -23.76
CA GLU A 64 -17.66 -6.50 -23.45
C GLU A 64 -16.74 -6.72 -22.24
N ILE A 65 -15.66 -5.92 -22.13
CA ILE A 65 -14.77 -5.94 -20.97
C ILE A 65 -15.49 -5.46 -19.71
N LEU A 66 -16.31 -4.42 -19.81
CA LEU A 66 -17.11 -3.91 -18.70
C LEU A 66 -18.11 -4.97 -18.21
N ASP A 67 -18.82 -5.62 -19.14
CA ASP A 67 -19.79 -6.67 -18.83
C ASP A 67 -19.12 -7.86 -18.14
N PHE A 68 -17.93 -8.23 -18.60
CA PHE A 68 -17.11 -9.25 -17.95
C PHE A 68 -16.77 -8.88 -16.50
N PHE A 69 -16.28 -7.68 -16.25
CA PHE A 69 -15.92 -7.24 -14.90
C PHE A 69 -17.11 -7.08 -13.97
N ASN A 70 -18.25 -6.58 -14.48
CA ASN A 70 -19.49 -6.51 -13.72
C ASN A 70 -19.99 -7.92 -13.37
N PHE A 71 -19.97 -8.85 -14.33
CA PHE A 71 -20.33 -10.24 -14.09
C PHE A 71 -19.45 -10.88 -13.01
N LEU A 72 -18.14 -10.66 -13.06
CA LEU A 72 -17.22 -11.15 -12.03
C LEU A 72 -17.56 -10.58 -10.64
N ASP A 73 -17.79 -9.28 -10.52
CA ASP A 73 -18.12 -8.63 -9.23
C ASP A 73 -19.47 -9.12 -8.67
N ASP A 74 -20.47 -9.30 -9.53
CA ASP A 74 -21.81 -9.74 -9.14
C ASP A 74 -21.88 -11.24 -8.78
N ASN A 75 -20.87 -12.02 -9.18
CA ASN A 75 -20.84 -13.47 -9.01
C ASN A 75 -19.64 -14.00 -8.23
N ALA A 76 -18.73 -13.12 -7.78
CA ALA A 76 -17.65 -13.50 -6.88
C ALA A 76 -18.20 -14.22 -5.64
N GLY A 77 -17.67 -15.40 -5.32
CA GLY A 77 -18.09 -16.22 -4.18
C GLY A 77 -19.13 -17.27 -4.48
N LYS A 78 -19.70 -17.25 -5.67
CA LYS A 78 -20.61 -18.31 -6.09
C LYS A 78 -19.80 -19.51 -6.53
N ASN A 79 -20.29 -20.70 -6.20
CA ASN A 79 -19.76 -21.96 -6.73
C ASN A 79 -20.12 -22.08 -8.23
N LYS A 80 -19.35 -21.36 -9.05
CA LYS A 80 -19.51 -21.23 -10.50
C LYS A 80 -18.14 -21.22 -11.15
N VAL A 81 -18.04 -21.84 -12.31
CA VAL A 81 -16.85 -21.82 -13.14
C VAL A 81 -17.16 -21.06 -14.43
N ILE A 82 -16.28 -20.16 -14.81
CA ILE A 82 -16.33 -19.53 -16.13
C ILE A 82 -15.07 -19.85 -16.91
N THR A 83 -15.21 -19.81 -18.24
CA THR A 83 -14.07 -19.69 -19.14
C THR A 83 -14.08 -18.31 -19.75
N TYR A 84 -12.97 -17.62 -19.61
CA TYR A 84 -12.65 -16.38 -20.29
C TYR A 84 -11.77 -16.71 -21.51
N SER A 85 -12.04 -16.03 -22.61
CA SER A 85 -11.27 -16.13 -23.84
C SER A 85 -10.96 -14.73 -24.36
N SER A 86 -9.75 -14.52 -24.86
CA SER A 86 -9.37 -13.28 -25.54
C SER A 86 -8.61 -13.59 -26.82
N SER A 87 -8.94 -12.87 -27.88
CA SER A 87 -8.28 -12.97 -29.18
C SER A 87 -7.41 -11.75 -29.41
N HIS A 88 -6.14 -11.99 -29.68
CA HIS A 88 -5.18 -10.93 -29.93
C HIS A 88 -4.52 -11.10 -31.30
N LYS A 89 -4.54 -10.05 -32.10
CA LYS A 89 -3.81 -10.00 -33.37
C LYS A 89 -2.32 -9.93 -33.10
N ILE A 90 -1.53 -10.62 -33.91
CA ILE A 90 -0.08 -10.58 -33.87
C ILE A 90 0.51 -10.46 -35.27
N SER A 91 1.76 -10.01 -35.35
CA SER A 91 2.47 -10.01 -36.63
C SER A 91 2.85 -11.43 -37.07
N LYS A 92 3.00 -11.63 -38.38
CA LYS A 92 3.54 -12.88 -38.95
C LYS A 92 4.91 -13.23 -38.36
N ASN A 93 5.79 -12.24 -38.21
CA ASN A 93 7.13 -12.47 -37.68
C ASN A 93 7.10 -13.00 -36.25
N LEU A 94 6.18 -12.48 -35.41
CA LEU A 94 6.00 -13.01 -34.06
C LEU A 94 5.46 -14.44 -34.09
N TYR A 95 4.47 -14.71 -34.95
CA TYR A 95 3.91 -16.05 -35.11
C TYR A 95 5.00 -17.05 -35.48
N ASP A 96 5.77 -16.76 -36.52
CA ASP A 96 6.85 -17.63 -37.00
C ASP A 96 7.94 -17.81 -35.92
N TYR A 97 8.24 -16.78 -35.14
CA TYR A 97 9.18 -16.85 -34.02
C TYR A 97 8.69 -17.75 -32.89
N LEU A 98 7.43 -17.60 -32.45
CA LEU A 98 6.85 -18.43 -31.39
C LEU A 98 6.78 -19.91 -31.82
N ILE A 99 6.43 -20.16 -33.09
CA ILE A 99 6.46 -21.51 -33.67
C ILE A 99 7.88 -22.09 -33.66
N CYS A 100 8.90 -21.29 -33.97
CA CYS A 100 10.30 -21.72 -33.90
C CYS A 100 10.70 -22.14 -32.47
N LEU A 101 10.23 -21.41 -31.45
CA LEU A 101 10.50 -21.70 -30.05
C LEU A 101 9.81 -22.98 -29.51
N GLU A 102 8.72 -23.44 -30.14
CA GLU A 102 8.05 -24.70 -29.76
C GLU A 102 8.89 -25.94 -30.10
N LYS A 103 9.88 -25.81 -31.00
CA LYS A 103 10.82 -26.87 -31.45
C LYS A 103 10.17 -28.13 -32.07
N ASN A 104 8.87 -28.36 -31.89
CA ASN A 104 8.08 -29.43 -32.49
C ASN A 104 6.81 -28.86 -33.13
N TYR A 105 6.70 -28.98 -34.46
CA TYR A 105 5.48 -28.67 -35.20
C TYR A 105 4.47 -29.81 -34.97
N GLY A 106 3.35 -29.55 -34.31
CA GLY A 106 2.34 -30.62 -34.18
C GLY A 106 1.08 -30.32 -33.38
N ASP A 107 1.14 -29.61 -32.25
CA ASP A 107 -0.03 -29.46 -31.39
C ASP A 107 -0.31 -28.00 -31.02
N SER A 108 -1.60 -27.65 -31.02
CA SER A 108 -2.15 -26.52 -30.26
C SER A 108 -2.58 -27.08 -28.90
N PRO A 109 -2.17 -26.55 -27.72
CA PRO A 109 -1.64 -25.21 -27.39
C PRO A 109 -0.10 -25.04 -27.45
N LEU A 110 0.38 -23.79 -27.31
CA LEU A 110 1.79 -23.50 -26.96
C LEU A 110 2.14 -24.23 -25.67
N LYS A 111 3.24 -24.98 -25.68
CA LYS A 111 3.70 -25.80 -24.54
C LYS A 111 5.10 -25.40 -24.07
N SER A 112 5.88 -24.72 -24.91
CA SER A 112 7.24 -24.31 -24.61
C SER A 112 7.26 -23.18 -23.59
N LYS A 113 7.94 -23.41 -22.46
CA LYS A 113 8.17 -22.38 -21.44
C LYS A 113 8.90 -21.17 -22.02
N ASP A 114 9.80 -21.38 -22.98
CA ASP A 114 10.54 -20.30 -23.64
C ASP A 114 9.59 -19.43 -24.48
N ALA A 115 8.66 -20.05 -25.23
CA ALA A 115 7.68 -19.35 -26.04
C ALA A 115 6.66 -18.59 -25.18
N ILE A 116 6.09 -19.26 -24.17
CA ILE A 116 5.13 -18.66 -23.24
C ILE A 116 5.78 -17.51 -22.47
N GLY A 117 6.97 -17.74 -21.88
CA GLY A 117 7.68 -16.72 -21.10
C GLY A 117 8.06 -15.49 -21.94
N PHE A 118 8.48 -15.69 -23.19
CA PHE A 118 8.74 -14.58 -24.12
C PHE A 118 7.46 -13.79 -24.42
N LEU A 119 6.37 -14.49 -24.74
CA LEU A 119 5.09 -13.89 -25.09
C LEU A 119 4.50 -13.09 -23.92
N GLU A 120 4.45 -13.67 -22.72
CA GLU A 120 3.95 -13.00 -21.52
C GLU A 120 4.78 -11.76 -21.14
N SER A 121 6.11 -11.84 -21.26
CA SER A 121 7.01 -10.72 -20.92
C SER A 121 6.86 -9.52 -21.85
N ASN A 122 6.32 -9.72 -23.06
CA ASN A 122 6.21 -8.69 -24.09
C ASN A 122 4.78 -8.52 -24.63
N PHE A 123 3.79 -9.08 -23.92
CA PHE A 123 2.44 -9.29 -24.45
C PHE A 123 1.83 -7.99 -24.99
N SER A 124 1.83 -6.93 -24.19
CA SER A 124 1.27 -5.62 -24.55
C SER A 124 1.89 -4.95 -25.77
N LEU A 125 3.16 -5.27 -26.06
CA LEU A 125 3.93 -4.67 -27.15
C LEU A 125 3.76 -5.45 -28.46
N LEU A 126 3.39 -6.72 -28.36
CA LEU A 126 3.46 -7.68 -29.45
C LEU A 126 2.10 -8.14 -29.95
N THR A 127 1.05 -7.86 -29.19
CA THR A 127 -0.32 -8.26 -29.49
C THR A 127 -1.22 -7.03 -29.57
N ASP A 128 -2.35 -7.13 -30.27
CA ASP A 128 -3.44 -6.14 -30.23
C ASP A 128 -4.75 -6.86 -29.89
N LEU A 129 -5.42 -6.44 -28.81
CA LEU A 129 -6.67 -7.07 -28.36
C LEU A 129 -7.80 -6.76 -29.35
N GLU A 130 -8.38 -7.82 -29.94
CA GLU A 130 -9.48 -7.70 -30.90
C GLU A 130 -10.84 -8.06 -30.30
N LYS A 131 -10.87 -9.07 -29.42
CA LYS A 131 -12.13 -9.63 -28.90
C LYS A 131 -11.95 -10.23 -27.51
N VAL A 132 -12.97 -10.09 -26.66
CA VAL A 132 -13.10 -10.82 -25.40
C VAL A 132 -14.43 -11.57 -25.35
N GLU A 133 -14.42 -12.75 -24.77
CA GLU A 133 -15.64 -13.53 -24.55
C GLU A 133 -15.54 -14.25 -23.21
N PHE A 134 -16.68 -14.48 -22.56
CA PHE A 134 -16.73 -15.37 -21.41
C PHE A 134 -18.02 -16.18 -21.43
N TYR A 135 -17.95 -17.39 -20.90
CA TYR A 135 -19.10 -18.29 -20.79
C TYR A 135 -19.05 -19.06 -19.47
N GLU A 136 -20.22 -19.22 -18.86
CA GLU A 136 -20.43 -20.06 -17.68
C GLU A 136 -20.42 -21.54 -18.09
N VAL A 137 -19.69 -22.36 -17.34
CA VAL A 137 -19.65 -23.80 -17.56
C VAL A 137 -20.87 -24.41 -16.85
N LEU A 138 -21.80 -24.96 -17.63
CA LEU A 138 -22.96 -25.69 -17.14
C LEU A 138 -22.52 -27.14 -16.90
N ASP A 139 -22.74 -27.66 -15.69
CA ASP A 139 -22.28 -28.98 -15.16
C ASP A 139 -20.86 -28.99 -14.57
N ILE A 140 -20.72 -28.46 -13.34
CA ILE A 140 -19.48 -28.49 -12.55
C ILE A 140 -19.47 -29.77 -11.70
N ASN A 141 -18.51 -30.67 -11.89
CA ASN A 141 -18.27 -31.75 -10.92
C ASN A 141 -17.46 -31.20 -9.73
N GLU A 142 -17.64 -31.75 -8.52
CA GLU A 142 -16.85 -31.34 -7.33
C GLU A 142 -15.33 -31.48 -7.53
N ALA A 143 -14.88 -32.34 -8.45
CA ALA A 143 -13.47 -32.48 -8.82
C ALA A 143 -12.94 -31.28 -9.65
N ASP A 144 -13.79 -30.59 -10.40
CA ASP A 144 -13.46 -29.40 -11.19
C ASP A 144 -13.38 -28.12 -10.31
N VAL A 145 -13.82 -28.20 -9.05
CA VAL A 145 -13.85 -27.06 -8.10
C VAL A 145 -12.45 -26.76 -7.51
N ASN A 146 -11.48 -27.66 -7.71
CA ASN A 146 -10.18 -27.63 -7.02
C ASN A 146 -9.03 -27.04 -7.87
N PHE A 147 -9.30 -26.02 -8.71
CA PHE A 147 -8.25 -25.27 -9.40
C PHE A 147 -7.58 -24.30 -8.41
N LYS A 148 -6.36 -24.65 -7.97
CA LYS A 148 -5.56 -23.80 -7.08
C LYS A 148 -4.90 -22.62 -7.79
N GLU A 149 -4.80 -22.64 -9.13
CA GLU A 149 -4.10 -21.62 -9.92
C GLU A 149 -4.87 -21.32 -11.21
N ASN A 150 -5.14 -20.04 -11.49
CA ASN A 150 -5.69 -19.58 -12.76
C ASN A 150 -4.56 -19.56 -13.80
N ILE A 151 -4.49 -20.56 -14.68
CA ILE A 151 -3.44 -20.66 -15.71
C ILE A 151 -4.02 -20.21 -17.06
N ASN A 152 -3.27 -19.36 -17.77
CA ASN A 152 -3.59 -18.96 -19.13
C ASN A 152 -3.06 -20.04 -20.10
N ASN A 153 -3.92 -20.49 -21.02
CA ASN A 153 -3.51 -21.33 -22.14
C ASN A 153 -3.42 -20.47 -23.41
N TYR A 154 -2.32 -20.60 -24.12
CA TYR A 154 -2.05 -19.81 -25.33
C TYR A 154 -2.13 -20.69 -26.57
N TYR A 155 -2.93 -20.28 -27.55
CA TYR A 155 -3.11 -20.98 -28.81
C TYR A 155 -2.71 -20.05 -29.96
N LEU A 156 -1.80 -20.53 -30.81
CA LEU A 156 -1.47 -19.83 -32.05
C LEU A 156 -2.44 -20.23 -33.15
N ILE A 157 -3.09 -19.23 -33.74
CA ILE A 157 -4.08 -19.41 -34.80
C ILE A 157 -3.60 -18.69 -36.04
N LYS A 158 -3.60 -19.40 -37.17
CA LYS A 158 -3.41 -18.84 -38.51
C LYS A 158 -4.67 -19.12 -39.32
N LYS A 159 -5.35 -18.08 -39.79
CA LYS A 159 -6.52 -18.20 -40.66
C LYS A 159 -6.51 -17.06 -41.67
N ASP A 160 -6.67 -17.37 -42.96
CA ASP A 160 -6.80 -16.36 -44.03
C ASP A 160 -5.69 -15.28 -44.01
N GLU A 161 -4.44 -15.70 -43.77
CA GLU A 161 -3.25 -14.83 -43.59
C GLU A 161 -3.29 -13.88 -42.38
N GLU A 162 -4.28 -14.01 -41.51
CA GLU A 162 -4.30 -13.37 -40.19
C GLU A 162 -3.69 -14.29 -39.13
N TYR A 163 -2.87 -13.70 -38.26
CA TYR A 163 -2.14 -14.40 -37.20
C TYR A 163 -2.65 -13.90 -35.85
N ARG A 164 -3.04 -14.83 -34.99
CA ARG A 164 -3.64 -14.52 -33.69
C ARG A 164 -3.06 -15.39 -32.59
N VAL A 165 -3.07 -14.83 -31.38
CA VAL A 165 -2.97 -15.57 -30.13
C VAL A 165 -4.36 -15.58 -29.50
N LEU A 166 -4.92 -16.77 -29.34
CA LEU A 166 -6.09 -16.97 -28.47
C LEU A 166 -5.59 -17.34 -27.08
N VAL A 167 -6.05 -16.60 -26.07
CA VAL A 167 -5.75 -16.90 -24.67
C VAL A 167 -7.03 -17.36 -24.00
N THR A 168 -7.02 -18.54 -23.38
CA THR A 168 -8.14 -19.04 -22.58
C THR A 168 -7.72 -19.19 -21.12
N SER A 169 -8.62 -18.83 -20.22
CA SER A 169 -8.41 -18.86 -18.78
C SER A 169 -9.68 -19.32 -18.09
N THR A 170 -9.59 -20.34 -17.25
CA THR A 170 -10.72 -20.85 -16.47
C THR A 170 -10.66 -20.30 -15.06
N PHE A 171 -11.79 -19.82 -14.54
CA PHE A 171 -11.91 -19.23 -13.20
C PHE A 171 -12.98 -19.93 -12.39
N ASN A 172 -12.63 -20.31 -11.15
CA ASN A 172 -13.63 -20.61 -10.12
C ASN A 172 -13.99 -19.30 -9.41
N LEU A 173 -15.25 -18.86 -9.53
CA LEU A 173 -15.73 -17.61 -8.95
C LEU A 173 -15.76 -17.66 -7.42
N GLU A 174 -15.86 -18.85 -6.80
CA GLU A 174 -15.80 -19.02 -5.33
C GLU A 174 -14.51 -18.44 -4.77
N ASN A 175 -13.41 -18.66 -5.49
CA ASN A 175 -12.08 -18.20 -5.12
C ASN A 175 -11.87 -16.71 -5.37
N LEU A 176 -12.70 -16.07 -6.20
CA LEU A 176 -12.51 -14.67 -6.62
C LEU A 176 -13.05 -13.65 -5.62
N THR A 177 -13.72 -14.10 -4.56
CA THR A 177 -14.15 -13.19 -3.50
C THR A 177 -12.98 -12.39 -2.98
N VAL A 178 -13.24 -11.13 -2.68
CA VAL A 178 -12.59 -10.49 -1.55
C VAL A 178 -12.76 -11.49 -0.43
N GLU A 179 -11.68 -12.18 -0.07
CA GLU A 179 -11.66 -12.74 1.26
C GLU A 179 -11.98 -11.52 2.11
N GLU A 180 -13.15 -11.49 2.73
CA GLU A 180 -13.23 -10.92 4.05
C GLU A 180 -12.17 -11.73 4.81
N LYS A 181 -10.92 -11.28 4.72
CA LYS A 181 -10.14 -11.07 5.91
C LYS A 181 -11.13 -10.36 6.81
N THR A 182 -11.78 -11.16 7.64
CA THR A 182 -12.06 -10.88 9.03
C THR A 182 -10.72 -10.54 9.72
N LYS A 183 -10.03 -9.52 9.18
CA LYS A 183 -9.11 -8.60 9.80
C LYS A 183 -9.75 -7.21 9.83
N ASN A 184 -11.07 -7.12 9.68
CA ASN A 184 -11.86 -6.17 10.48
C ASN A 184 -12.01 -6.68 11.93
N VAL A 185 -10.93 -7.17 12.52
CA VAL A 185 -10.65 -6.69 13.86
C VAL A 185 -10.07 -5.32 13.59
N SER A 186 -10.91 -4.29 13.74
CA SER A 186 -10.37 -2.98 14.06
C SER A 186 -9.39 -3.21 15.20
N ASN A 187 -8.09 -3.24 14.89
CA ASN A 187 -7.06 -3.33 15.91
C ASN A 187 -6.99 -1.95 16.54
N LEU A 188 -8.05 -1.64 17.29
CA LEU A 188 -8.14 -0.52 18.18
C LEU A 188 -7.08 -0.76 19.24
N LYS A 189 -5.93 -0.14 19.06
CA LYS A 189 -4.92 -0.13 20.10
C LYS A 189 -5.17 1.07 20.97
N THR A 190 -5.41 0.81 22.25
CA THR A 190 -5.56 1.89 23.22
C THR A 190 -4.35 1.88 24.12
N ASN A 191 -3.70 3.02 24.27
CA ASN A 191 -2.59 3.17 25.21
C ASN A 191 -2.94 4.26 26.23
N LEU A 192 -2.83 3.88 27.50
CA LEU A 192 -2.99 4.77 28.65
C LEU A 192 -1.64 4.87 29.35
N GLY A 193 -1.14 6.08 29.57
CA GLY A 193 0.19 6.25 30.15
C GLY A 193 0.34 7.49 31.01
N VAL A 194 1.28 7.39 31.95
CA VAL A 194 1.74 8.49 32.79
C VAL A 194 3.24 8.63 32.58
N SER A 195 3.70 9.87 32.44
CA SER A 195 5.12 10.20 32.28
C SER A 195 5.53 11.21 33.33
N TYR A 196 6.79 11.13 33.74
CA TYR A 196 7.43 12.13 34.59
C TYR A 196 8.60 12.73 33.83
N GLN A 197 8.62 14.06 33.76
CA GLN A 197 9.68 14.83 33.13
C GLN A 197 10.55 15.47 34.20
N PHE A 198 11.84 15.11 34.24
CA PHE A 198 12.74 15.50 35.34
C PHE A 198 12.99 17.00 35.39
N ASP A 199 13.27 17.62 34.24
CA ASP A 199 13.70 19.02 34.18
C ASP A 199 12.60 19.99 34.60
N SER A 200 11.33 19.66 34.31
CA SER A 200 10.16 20.48 34.65
C SER A 200 9.44 20.01 35.91
N ASN A 201 9.81 18.86 36.49
CA ASN A 201 9.07 18.19 37.56
C ASN A 201 7.58 17.96 37.26
N GLU A 202 7.24 17.78 35.98
CA GLU A 202 5.85 17.62 35.55
C GLU A 202 5.45 16.16 35.42
N ILE A 203 4.22 15.85 35.85
CA ILE A 203 3.55 14.58 35.59
C ILE A 203 2.62 14.78 34.40
N ILE A 204 2.83 14.02 33.34
CA ILE A 204 2.05 14.09 32.10
C ILE A 204 1.21 12.82 31.98
N SER A 205 -0.11 12.97 32.03
CA SER A 205 -1.03 11.88 31.70
C SER A 205 -1.34 11.89 30.21
N SER A 206 -1.49 10.71 29.62
CA SER A 206 -1.80 10.59 28.21
C SER A 206 -2.71 9.41 27.89
N ILE A 207 -3.56 9.62 26.89
CA ILE A 207 -4.40 8.61 26.27
C ILE A 207 -4.11 8.68 24.78
N SER A 208 -3.87 7.53 24.17
CA SER A 208 -3.78 7.44 22.71
C SER A 208 -4.58 6.28 22.17
N LEU A 209 -5.08 6.48 20.96
CA LEU A 209 -5.96 5.57 20.26
C LEU A 209 -5.44 5.44 18.83
N GLN A 210 -5.12 4.22 18.44
CA GLN A 210 -4.75 3.87 17.07
C GLN A 210 -5.86 3.02 16.47
N PHE A 211 -6.38 3.46 15.33
CA PHE A 211 -7.37 2.73 14.56
C PHE A 211 -7.00 2.85 13.08
N ASN A 212 -6.82 1.69 12.44
CA ASN A 212 -6.37 1.58 11.06
C ASN A 212 -5.07 2.39 10.82
N LYS A 213 -5.11 3.35 9.91
CA LYS A 213 -3.97 4.21 9.54
C LYS A 213 -3.83 5.44 10.44
N SER A 214 -4.78 5.69 11.34
CA SER A 214 -4.86 6.92 12.13
C SER A 214 -4.44 6.70 13.58
N TYR A 215 -3.76 7.70 14.13
CA TYR A 215 -3.30 7.75 15.50
C TYR A 215 -3.70 9.09 16.13
N PHE A 216 -4.34 9.02 17.29
CA PHE A 216 -4.75 10.16 18.09
C PHE A 216 -4.10 10.06 19.46
N LYS A 217 -3.55 11.15 19.98
CA LYS A 217 -3.06 11.24 21.36
C LYS A 217 -3.47 12.56 21.98
N ILE A 218 -3.97 12.47 23.21
CA ILE A 218 -4.17 13.61 24.09
C ILE A 218 -3.25 13.43 25.28
N SER A 219 -2.56 14.50 25.67
CA SER A 219 -1.74 14.53 26.87
C SER A 219 -1.89 15.85 27.62
N SER A 220 -1.80 15.79 28.94
CA SER A 220 -1.95 16.95 29.82
C SER A 220 -1.06 16.82 31.05
N ASN A 221 -0.57 17.95 31.55
CA ASN A 221 0.17 18.06 32.81
C ASN A 221 -0.71 18.54 33.99
N PHE A 222 -2.04 18.60 33.81
CA PHE A 222 -3.03 19.12 34.78
C PHE A 222 -2.93 20.61 35.16
N ASN A 223 -1.87 21.31 34.74
CA ASN A 223 -1.62 22.72 35.02
C ASN A 223 -1.88 23.61 33.79
N ASN A 224 -2.91 23.29 33.00
CA ASN A 224 -3.36 23.95 31.76
C ASN A 224 -2.56 23.70 30.46
N ASN A 225 -1.47 22.92 30.47
CA ASN A 225 -0.84 22.53 29.20
C ASN A 225 -1.51 21.28 28.62
N PHE A 226 -2.11 21.44 27.45
CA PHE A 226 -2.69 20.34 26.67
C PHE A 226 -1.93 20.16 25.36
N LYS A 227 -1.65 18.91 25.02
CA LYS A 227 -1.08 18.52 23.75
C LYS A 227 -1.99 17.51 23.06
N PHE A 228 -2.51 17.91 21.91
CA PHE A 228 -3.22 17.04 20.97
C PHE A 228 -2.24 16.64 19.86
N THR A 229 -2.31 15.38 19.44
CA THR A 229 -1.50 14.86 18.34
C THR A 229 -2.37 13.99 17.45
N TYR A 230 -2.31 14.27 16.15
CA TYR A 230 -2.90 13.44 15.11
C TYR A 230 -1.83 13.03 14.13
N LYS A 231 -1.78 11.75 13.76
CA LYS A 231 -0.95 11.23 12.68
C LYS A 231 -1.76 10.27 11.83
N THR A 232 -1.52 10.26 10.53
CA THR A 232 -2.08 9.28 9.59
C THR A 232 -0.98 8.68 8.72
N THR A 233 -1.14 7.40 8.42
CA THR A 233 -0.21 6.62 7.61
C THR A 233 -0.56 6.79 6.14
N LEU A 234 0.34 7.38 5.35
CA LEU A 234 0.15 7.56 3.91
C LEU A 234 0.43 6.24 3.17
N ASN A 235 1.55 5.60 3.50
CA ASN A 235 1.94 4.26 3.06
C ASN A 235 2.69 3.55 4.20
N ASP A 236 3.13 2.32 3.97
CA ASP A 236 3.76 1.49 5.01
C ASP A 236 5.01 2.10 5.67
N ARG A 237 5.60 3.13 5.07
CA ARG A 237 6.84 3.77 5.52
C ARG A 237 6.68 5.21 5.96
N VAL A 238 5.64 5.92 5.50
CA VAL A 238 5.51 7.37 5.67
C VAL A 238 4.23 7.74 6.39
N ARG A 239 4.35 8.61 7.39
CA ARG A 239 3.22 9.19 8.14
C ARG A 239 3.27 10.71 8.09
N ILE A 240 2.10 11.33 8.03
CA ILE A 240 1.94 12.78 8.16
C ILE A 240 1.07 13.09 9.37
N GLY A 241 1.33 14.20 10.04
CA GLY A 241 0.54 14.57 11.22
C GLY A 241 0.66 16.01 11.63
N ALA A 242 -0.09 16.34 12.68
CA ALA A 242 -0.06 17.63 13.33
C ALA A 242 -0.06 17.45 14.86
N ILE A 243 0.66 18.32 15.55
CA ILE A 243 0.63 18.50 16.99
C ILE A 243 0.07 19.88 17.26
N LEU A 244 -0.90 19.97 18.17
CA LEU A 244 -1.36 21.22 18.75
C LEU A 244 -0.99 21.19 20.23
N LYS A 245 -0.22 22.18 20.68
CA LYS A 245 0.19 22.30 22.07
C LYS A 245 -0.17 23.70 22.56
N ASN A 246 -1.05 23.78 23.55
CA ASN A 246 -1.20 25.01 24.31
C ASN A 246 0.00 25.15 25.26
N LYS A 247 0.59 26.35 25.29
CA LYS A 247 1.49 26.81 26.33
C LYS A 247 1.03 28.21 26.74
N GLU A 248 0.39 28.31 27.92
CA GLU A 248 -0.21 29.55 28.42
C GLU A 248 -1.27 30.14 27.45
N ASP A 249 -1.10 31.37 26.98
CA ASP A 249 -2.02 32.04 26.04
C ASP A 249 -1.70 31.76 24.56
N LEU A 250 -0.69 30.93 24.28
CA LEU A 250 -0.16 30.68 22.94
C LEU A 250 -0.45 29.25 22.46
N ILE A 251 -0.76 29.10 21.17
CA ILE A 251 -0.98 27.81 20.54
C ILE A 251 0.19 27.51 19.62
N ASN A 252 0.98 26.49 19.97
CA ASN A 252 2.02 25.96 19.11
C ASN A 252 1.45 24.87 18.21
N VAL A 253 1.70 24.99 16.91
CA VAL A 253 1.30 24.02 15.91
C VAL A 253 2.54 23.44 15.27
N SER A 254 2.64 22.12 15.23
CA SER A 254 3.74 21.44 14.58
C SER A 254 3.22 20.49 13.52
N PHE A 255 3.66 20.65 12.27
CA PHE A 255 3.43 19.68 11.20
C PHE A 255 4.55 18.65 11.21
N LEU A 256 4.19 17.38 11.00
CA LEU A 256 5.09 16.25 11.10
C LEU A 256 5.08 15.44 9.81
N LEU A 257 6.27 15.05 9.36
CA LEU A 257 6.48 14.00 8.38
C LEU A 257 7.44 12.98 9.00
N ASP A 258 6.93 11.79 9.29
CA ASP A 258 7.73 10.68 9.77
C ASP A 258 8.00 9.70 8.62
N ASP A 259 9.21 9.19 8.51
CA ASP A 259 9.54 8.07 7.63
C ASP A 259 10.23 6.91 8.39
N TYR A 260 10.14 5.72 7.80
CA TYR A 260 10.70 4.50 8.38
C TYR A 260 11.25 3.56 7.31
N GLU A 261 12.48 3.09 7.52
CA GLU A 261 13.12 2.08 6.68
C GLU A 261 13.61 0.90 7.53
N ASN A 262 13.35 -0.32 7.08
CA ASN A 262 13.85 -1.54 7.72
C ASN A 262 15.19 -1.96 7.10
N PHE A 263 16.23 -2.09 7.93
CA PHE A 263 17.46 -2.78 7.58
C PHE A 263 17.53 -4.14 8.28
N ASN A 264 18.39 -5.03 7.80
CA ASN A 264 18.53 -6.39 8.36
C ASN A 264 18.79 -6.42 9.88
N ASN A 265 19.44 -5.39 10.43
CA ASN A 265 19.93 -5.37 11.81
C ASN A 265 19.34 -4.25 12.70
N PHE A 266 18.62 -3.29 12.10
CA PHE A 266 18.02 -2.14 12.78
C PHE A 266 16.95 -1.49 11.88
N GLY A 267 16.02 -0.76 12.47
CA GLY A 267 15.13 0.15 11.74
C GLY A 267 15.66 1.58 11.79
N LEU A 268 15.44 2.39 10.76
CA LEU A 268 15.81 3.79 10.73
C LEU A 268 14.54 4.65 10.68
N TYR A 269 14.40 5.57 11.63
CA TYR A 269 13.28 6.51 11.72
C TYR A 269 13.79 7.93 11.48
N GLY A 270 13.18 8.64 10.55
CA GLY A 270 13.34 10.08 10.38
C GLY A 270 12.05 10.81 10.76
N ILE A 271 12.19 11.97 11.41
CA ILE A 271 11.06 12.83 11.77
C ILE A 271 11.42 14.25 11.39
N LEU A 272 10.76 14.78 10.36
CA LEU A 272 10.79 16.20 10.04
C LEU A 272 9.62 16.89 10.72
N GLN A 273 9.90 17.99 11.40
CA GLN A 273 8.91 18.77 12.13
C GLN A 273 9.05 20.26 11.80
N VAL A 274 7.95 20.86 11.35
CA VAL A 274 7.83 22.31 11.12
C VAL A 274 6.99 22.88 12.24
N ASN A 275 7.58 23.73 13.07
CA ASN A 275 6.92 24.36 14.21
C ASN A 275 6.55 25.81 13.88
N SER A 276 5.30 26.12 14.16
CA SER A 276 4.73 27.46 14.08
C SER A 276 4.11 27.83 15.42
N GLN A 277 4.15 29.11 15.74
CA GLN A 277 3.44 29.66 16.89
C GLN A 277 2.29 30.53 16.38
N ILE A 278 1.12 30.35 16.96
CA ILE A 278 -0.09 31.03 16.53
C ILE A 278 -0.65 31.80 17.72
N GLU A 279 -0.84 33.10 17.52
CA GLU A 279 -1.59 33.97 18.44
C GLU A 279 -3.10 33.98 18.12
N ASP A 280 -3.49 33.77 16.86
CA ASP A 280 -4.88 33.62 16.40
C ASP A 280 -5.06 32.48 15.37
N LEU A 281 -6.03 31.59 15.62
CA LEU A 281 -6.42 30.45 14.76
C LEU A 281 -6.72 30.82 13.30
N ASN A 282 -6.94 32.10 12.98
CA ASN A 282 -7.10 32.57 11.61
C ASN A 282 -5.78 32.62 10.80
N SER A 283 -4.61 32.35 11.41
CA SER A 283 -3.29 32.57 10.81
C SER A 283 -2.36 31.33 10.78
N ILE A 284 -2.93 30.13 10.62
CA ILE A 284 -2.28 28.81 10.85
C ILE A 284 -0.96 28.53 10.09
N LEU A 285 -0.61 29.29 9.05
CA LEU A 285 0.55 29.02 8.20
C LEU A 285 1.56 30.19 8.06
N VAL A 286 1.40 31.27 8.83
CA VAL A 286 2.14 32.51 8.52
C VAL A 286 3.45 32.65 9.31
N ASP A 287 3.59 32.02 10.47
CA ASP A 287 4.78 32.20 11.32
C ASP A 287 5.49 30.88 11.69
N ILE A 288 6.31 30.37 10.77
CA ILE A 288 7.22 29.24 11.05
C ILE A 288 8.36 29.73 11.94
N ASN A 289 8.51 29.13 13.12
CA ASN A 289 9.51 29.55 14.11
C ASN A 289 10.68 28.58 14.26
N GLU A 290 10.46 27.29 14.00
CA GLU A 290 11.52 26.28 14.08
C GLU A 290 11.28 25.15 13.09
N LEU A 291 12.34 24.75 12.37
CA LEU A 291 12.42 23.49 11.62
C LEU A 291 13.32 22.52 12.39
N SER A 292 12.84 21.32 12.67
CA SER A 292 13.66 20.28 13.28
C SER A 292 13.61 18.97 12.50
N TYR A 293 14.72 18.25 12.48
CA TYR A 293 14.83 16.91 11.92
C TYR A 293 15.51 15.98 12.91
N ASP A 294 14.85 14.90 13.29
CA ASP A 294 15.41 13.82 14.12
C ASP A 294 15.67 12.58 13.26
N LEU A 295 16.84 11.97 13.43
CA LEU A 295 17.17 10.65 12.86
C LEU A 295 17.52 9.68 14.00
N MET A 296 16.82 8.55 14.05
CA MET A 296 16.97 7.56 15.13
C MET A 296 17.08 6.15 14.55
N ALA A 297 18.06 5.38 15.03
CA ALA A 297 18.14 3.96 14.75
C ALA A 297 17.40 3.20 15.85
N ALA A 298 16.54 2.26 15.49
CA ALA A 298 15.80 1.42 16.40
C ALA A 298 16.31 -0.02 16.34
N LYS A 299 16.58 -0.61 17.50
CA LYS A 299 16.91 -2.03 17.60
C LYS A 299 16.11 -2.68 18.71
N ILE A 300 15.45 -3.78 18.37
CA ILE A 300 14.61 -4.56 19.27
C ILE A 300 15.33 -5.87 19.60
N TYR A 301 15.37 -6.21 20.88
CA TYR A 301 15.93 -7.43 21.43
C TYR A 301 14.78 -8.23 22.07
N SER A 302 14.57 -9.46 21.62
CA SER A 302 13.60 -10.37 22.23
C SER A 302 14.28 -11.20 23.31
N ILE A 303 13.68 -11.26 24.49
CA ILE A 303 14.22 -11.94 25.68
C ILE A 303 13.20 -13.00 26.14
N GLY A 304 13.65 -14.25 26.29
CA GLY A 304 12.86 -15.36 26.83
C GLY A 304 12.25 -16.29 25.76
N GLU A 305 12.07 -17.57 26.12
CA GLU A 305 11.60 -18.63 25.19
C GLU A 305 10.06 -18.80 25.16
N LYS A 306 9.35 -18.50 26.27
CA LYS A 306 7.89 -18.73 26.41
C LYS A 306 7.05 -17.45 26.54
N GLN A 307 7.62 -16.40 27.12
CA GLN A 307 7.08 -15.05 27.13
C GLN A 307 8.19 -14.14 26.63
N THR A 308 8.08 -13.70 25.39
CA THR A 308 9.07 -12.84 24.73
C THR A 308 8.86 -11.41 25.19
N SER A 309 9.59 -11.00 26.24
CA SER A 309 9.74 -9.57 26.53
C SER A 309 10.56 -8.91 25.44
N GLU A 310 10.27 -7.65 25.15
CA GLU A 310 11.00 -6.87 24.15
C GLU A 310 11.72 -5.73 24.84
N PHE A 311 13.02 -5.60 24.55
CA PHE A 311 13.81 -4.45 24.92
C PHE A 311 14.23 -3.70 23.67
N SER A 312 13.98 -2.40 23.62
CA SER A 312 14.23 -1.57 22.45
C SER A 312 15.16 -0.41 22.78
N LEU A 313 16.11 -0.13 21.89
CA LEU A 313 17.03 1.00 21.96
C LEU A 313 16.84 1.92 20.77
N TYR A 314 16.89 3.23 21.02
CA TYR A 314 16.66 4.29 20.03
C TYR A 314 17.73 5.39 20.11
N PRO A 315 19.02 5.11 19.82
CA PRO A 315 20.03 6.18 19.67
C PRO A 315 19.73 7.03 18.43
N GLY A 316 19.98 8.33 18.52
CA GLY A 316 19.78 9.24 17.40
C GLY A 316 20.44 10.59 17.58
N PHE A 317 20.34 11.40 16.54
CA PHE A 317 20.75 12.80 16.54
C PHE A 317 19.65 13.63 15.90
N GLY A 318 19.62 14.92 16.22
CA GLY A 318 18.69 15.86 15.61
C GLY A 318 19.37 17.17 15.26
N LEU A 319 18.76 17.88 14.32
CA LEU A 319 19.10 19.23 13.92
C LEU A 319 17.89 20.11 14.16
N SER A 320 18.07 21.26 14.79
CA SER A 320 17.05 22.29 14.95
C SER A 320 17.56 23.61 14.40
N ILE A 321 16.72 24.29 13.63
CA ILE A 321 16.95 25.61 13.05
C ILE A 321 15.77 26.48 13.45
N SER A 322 15.98 27.43 14.36
CA SER A 322 14.96 28.41 14.73
C SER A 322 15.22 29.76 14.08
N LYS A 323 14.22 30.64 14.11
CA LYS A 323 14.38 32.04 13.67
C LYS A 323 15.30 32.85 14.59
N GLU A 324 15.28 32.54 15.89
CA GLU A 324 15.90 33.36 16.93
C GLU A 324 17.30 32.85 17.33
N ASP A 325 17.54 31.54 17.20
CA ASP A 325 18.78 30.91 17.65
C ASP A 325 19.61 30.36 16.49
N GLN A 326 20.89 30.11 16.77
CA GLN A 326 21.76 29.40 15.83
C GLN A 326 21.31 27.94 15.67
N ALA A 327 21.53 27.41 14.46
CA ALA A 327 21.31 26.00 14.18
C ALA A 327 22.03 25.11 15.20
N SER A 328 21.31 24.20 15.83
CA SER A 328 21.80 23.36 16.91
C SER A 328 21.67 21.88 16.56
N ILE A 329 22.73 21.14 16.84
CA ILE A 329 22.74 19.67 16.76
C ILE A 329 22.60 19.12 18.17
N TYR A 330 21.74 18.13 18.36
CA TYR A 330 21.52 17.50 19.65
C TYR A 330 21.49 15.98 19.54
N LEU A 331 21.72 15.31 20.66
CA LEU A 331 21.67 13.86 20.76
C LEU A 331 20.32 13.43 21.32
N ASN A 332 19.78 12.35 20.77
CA ASN A 332 18.57 11.71 21.22
C ASN A 332 18.89 10.29 21.67
N PHE A 333 18.25 9.84 22.74
CA PHE A 333 18.36 8.45 23.18
C PHE A 333 17.05 7.99 23.80
N GLY A 334 16.54 6.86 23.33
CA GLY A 334 15.41 6.18 23.96
C GLY A 334 15.76 4.75 24.35
N SER A 335 15.12 4.28 25.42
CA SER A 335 15.08 2.85 25.75
C SER A 335 13.67 2.47 26.21
N GLN A 336 13.17 1.32 25.78
CA GLN A 336 11.86 0.83 26.18
C GLN A 336 11.94 -0.65 26.53
N TYR A 337 11.23 -1.04 27.59
CA TYR A 337 11.00 -2.41 27.95
C TYR A 337 9.50 -2.70 27.89
N ALA A 338 9.12 -3.75 27.15
CA ALA A 338 7.74 -4.22 27.02
C ALA A 338 7.54 -5.53 27.80
N PHE A 339 6.67 -5.47 28.81
CA PHE A 339 6.19 -6.61 29.58
C PHE A 339 4.90 -7.15 28.94
N PRO A 340 4.93 -8.31 28.28
CA PRO A 340 3.75 -8.86 27.62
C PRO A 340 2.80 -9.55 28.61
N PHE A 341 1.50 -9.33 28.45
CA PHE A 341 0.40 -10.08 29.05
C PHE A 341 -0.46 -10.70 27.94
N GLN A 342 -1.45 -11.54 28.29
CA GLN A 342 -2.26 -12.26 27.29
C GLN A 342 -2.99 -11.37 26.27
N LYS A 343 -3.45 -10.18 26.67
CA LYS A 343 -4.22 -9.25 25.83
C LYS A 343 -3.76 -7.80 25.97
N SER A 344 -2.60 -7.58 26.58
CA SER A 344 -2.09 -6.24 26.85
C SER A 344 -0.58 -6.29 27.02
N LYS A 345 0.06 -5.13 27.02
CA LYS A 345 1.46 -5.01 27.42
C LYS A 345 1.66 -3.76 28.24
N VAL A 346 2.52 -3.87 29.25
CA VAL A 346 2.99 -2.72 30.01
C VAL A 346 4.34 -2.30 29.44
N LEU A 347 4.46 -1.03 29.10
CA LEU A 347 5.66 -0.42 28.54
C LEU A 347 6.26 0.48 29.61
N LEU A 348 7.51 0.24 29.94
CA LEU A 348 8.35 1.18 30.68
C LEU A 348 9.33 1.77 29.69
N SER A 349 9.41 3.10 29.62
CA SER A 349 10.29 3.78 28.67
C SER A 349 11.02 4.94 29.32
N TYR A 350 12.22 5.18 28.82
CA TYR A 350 13.04 6.34 29.12
C TYR A 350 13.36 7.02 27.79
N LEU A 351 13.25 8.35 27.77
CA LEU A 351 13.55 9.18 26.62
C LEU A 351 14.40 10.37 27.07
N PHE A 352 15.52 10.56 26.38
CA PHE A 352 16.31 11.78 26.35
C PHE A 352 16.17 12.41 24.98
N HIS A 353 15.55 13.60 24.91
CA HIS A 353 15.34 14.32 23.65
C HIS A 353 15.67 15.81 23.83
N LYS A 354 16.57 16.32 22.97
CA LYS A 354 17.20 17.63 23.11
C LYS A 354 17.95 17.77 24.45
N HIS A 355 17.25 18.22 25.49
CA HIS A 355 17.74 18.39 26.86
C HIS A 355 16.77 17.81 27.91
N LEU A 356 15.71 17.14 27.46
CA LEU A 356 14.62 16.71 28.31
C LEU A 356 14.73 15.22 28.64
N HIS A 357 14.70 14.92 29.93
CA HIS A 357 14.63 13.55 30.43
C HIS A 357 13.20 13.20 30.82
N THR A 358 12.68 12.10 30.28
CA THR A 358 11.32 11.62 30.54
C THR A 358 11.33 10.13 30.82
N ILE A 359 10.64 9.72 31.89
CA ILE A 359 10.28 8.31 32.13
C ILE A 359 8.79 8.16 31.96
N SER A 360 8.35 7.15 31.23
CA SER A 360 6.94 6.87 30.99
C SER A 360 6.61 5.42 31.32
N LEU A 361 5.48 5.25 32.00
CA LEU A 361 4.81 3.97 32.20
C LEU A 361 3.50 4.01 31.43
N SER A 362 3.25 3.01 30.59
CA SER A 362 1.99 2.92 29.86
C SER A 362 1.49 1.50 29.70
N ALA A 363 0.17 1.31 29.64
CA ALA A 363 -0.48 0.06 29.30
C ALA A 363 -1.09 0.17 27.90
N GLU A 364 -0.75 -0.76 27.01
CA GLU A 364 -1.35 -0.93 25.68
C GLU A 364 -2.31 -2.12 25.70
N PHE A 365 -3.51 -1.94 25.16
CA PHE A 365 -4.59 -2.93 25.02
C PHE A 365 -4.91 -3.17 23.55
#